data_AF-A0A523WRW4-F1
#
_entry.id   AF-A0A523WRW4-F1
#
_cell.length_a   1.000
_cell.length_b   1.000
_cell.length_c   1.000
_cell.angle_alpha   90.00
_cell.angle_beta   90.00
_cell.angle_gamma   90.00
#
_symmetry.space_group_name_H-M   'P 1'
#
loop_
_entity.id
_entity.type
_entity.pdbx_description
1 polymer ?
#
loop_
_entity_poly.entity_id
_entity_poly.type
_entity_poly.pdbx_seq_one_letter_code
_entity_poly.pdbx_strand_id
1 'polypeptide(L)'
;MLSARKKILKRILQVLLIVVIFYFLVKNLYVNWGKIAEYDWNINYYFLTYSFVLLITGAILMALGWNLILRMLGGRLGYKKALKIFFITDLGKYIPGKVWTLVGKVYLCAKEGIPIAKTSASVVIQPLIQVISGMLMFLVSLPFWTKTSDFMNNLYLLLPLIPIGLILLHPAIMTKLLNFVLTRLKQKPIELNIKYRDILLI
;
A
#
# COMPACT_ATOMS: atom_id res chain seq x y z
N MET A 1 35.56 -5.42 -6.36
CA MET A 1 35.03 -6.80 -6.60
C MET A 1 33.82 -7.19 -5.74
N LEU A 2 33.71 -6.81 -4.46
CA LEU A 2 32.58 -7.18 -3.57
C LEU A 2 31.17 -6.74 -4.05
N SER A 3 31.08 -5.58 -4.72
CA SER A 3 29.83 -5.06 -5.31
C SER A 3 29.29 -5.94 -6.46
N ALA A 4 30.19 -6.48 -7.30
CA ALA A 4 29.81 -7.32 -8.44
C ALA A 4 29.28 -8.69 -8.00
N ARG A 5 29.93 -9.34 -7.01
CA ARG A 5 29.45 -10.60 -6.43
C ARG A 5 28.07 -10.47 -5.78
N LYS A 6 27.81 -9.39 -5.04
CA LYS A 6 26.48 -9.11 -4.46
C LYS A 6 25.40 -8.89 -5.54
N LYS A 7 25.73 -8.21 -6.64
CA LYS A 7 24.81 -8.02 -7.78
C LYS A 7 24.49 -9.34 -8.49
N ILE A 8 25.50 -10.18 -8.71
CA ILE A 8 25.34 -11.50 -9.36
C ILE A 8 24.52 -12.42 -8.47
N LEU A 9 24.85 -12.53 -7.17
CA LEU A 9 24.11 -13.35 -6.22
C LEU A 9 22.64 -12.91 -6.12
N LYS A 10 22.38 -11.60 -6.06
CA LYS A 10 21.01 -11.05 -6.08
C LYS A 10 20.27 -11.44 -7.36
N ARG A 11 20.92 -11.38 -8.51
CA ARG A 11 20.32 -11.74 -9.80
C ARG A 11 20.04 -13.25 -9.87
N ILE A 12 20.96 -14.10 -9.43
CA ILE A 12 20.76 -15.55 -9.35
C ILE A 12 19.57 -15.87 -8.43
N LEU A 13 19.52 -15.26 -7.25
CA LEU A 13 18.42 -15.46 -6.31
C LEU A 13 17.07 -15.00 -6.89
N GLN A 14 17.05 -13.85 -7.58
CA GLN A 14 15.85 -13.37 -8.28
C GLN A 14 15.40 -14.32 -9.38
N VAL A 15 16.33 -14.81 -10.21
CA VAL A 15 16.01 -15.77 -11.29
C VAL A 15 15.52 -17.08 -10.69
N LEU A 16 16.20 -17.63 -9.69
CA LEU A 16 15.78 -18.86 -9.00
C LEU A 16 14.38 -18.71 -8.41
N LEU A 17 14.09 -17.59 -7.74
CA LEU A 17 12.75 -17.31 -7.20
C LEU A 17 11.70 -17.26 -8.30
N ILE A 18 11.98 -16.59 -9.42
CA ILE A 18 11.08 -16.54 -10.58
C ILE A 18 10.84 -17.95 -11.13
N VAL A 19 11.90 -18.74 -11.34
CA VAL A 19 11.80 -20.12 -11.84
C VAL A 19 10.95 -20.98 -10.90
N VAL A 20 11.16 -20.87 -9.58
CA VAL A 20 10.38 -21.60 -8.58
C VAL A 20 8.91 -21.20 -8.64
N ILE A 21 8.58 -19.91 -8.70
CA ILE A 21 7.20 -19.42 -8.81
C ILE A 21 6.53 -19.96 -10.07
N PHE A 22 7.20 -19.86 -11.23
CA PHE A 22 6.66 -20.35 -12.50
C PHE A 22 6.53 -21.87 -12.53
N TYR A 23 7.50 -22.60 -11.96
CA TYR A 23 7.43 -24.05 -11.82
C TYR A 23 6.19 -24.47 -11.03
N PHE A 24 5.95 -23.85 -9.87
CA PHE A 24 4.76 -24.15 -9.07
C PHE A 24 3.47 -23.74 -9.79
N LEU A 25 3.42 -22.59 -10.45
CA LEU A 25 2.26 -22.15 -11.24
C LEU A 25 1.93 -23.15 -12.34
N VAL A 26 2.91 -23.48 -13.19
CA VAL A 26 2.72 -24.40 -14.33
C VAL A 26 2.38 -25.80 -13.84
N LYS A 27 3.07 -26.31 -12.82
CA LYS A 27 2.77 -27.61 -12.22
C LYS A 27 1.34 -27.66 -11.68
N ASN A 28 0.91 -26.62 -10.97
CA ASN A 28 -0.43 -26.59 -10.37
C ASN A 28 -1.52 -26.46 -11.45
N LEU A 29 -1.29 -25.65 -12.48
CA LEU A 29 -2.14 -25.56 -13.67
C LEU A 29 -2.23 -26.89 -14.40
N TYR A 30 -1.11 -27.56 -14.65
CA TYR A 30 -1.09 -28.83 -15.38
C TYR A 30 -1.82 -29.94 -14.62
N VAL A 31 -1.53 -30.10 -13.33
CA VAL A 31 -2.14 -31.14 -12.48
C VAL A 31 -3.64 -30.91 -12.30
N ASN A 32 -4.08 -29.65 -12.20
CA ASN A 32 -5.48 -29.31 -11.97
C ASN A 32 -6.22 -28.86 -13.23
N TRP A 33 -5.64 -29.00 -14.42
CA TRP A 33 -6.22 -28.49 -15.66
C TRP A 33 -7.63 -29.06 -15.92
N GLY A 34 -7.81 -30.37 -15.72
CA GLY A 34 -9.12 -31.01 -15.86
C GLY A 34 -10.19 -30.40 -14.95
N LYS A 35 -9.84 -30.09 -13.68
CA LYS A 35 -10.77 -29.45 -12.74
C LYS A 35 -11.16 -28.03 -13.13
N ILE A 36 -10.30 -27.32 -13.86
CA ILE A 36 -10.56 -25.95 -14.33
C ILE A 36 -11.37 -25.99 -15.64
N ALA A 37 -11.00 -26.90 -16.55
CA ALA A 37 -11.65 -27.04 -17.85
C ALA A 37 -13.10 -27.56 -17.73
N GLU A 38 -13.35 -28.41 -16.75
CA GLU A 38 -14.69 -28.96 -16.45
C GLU A 38 -15.41 -28.17 -15.35
N TYR A 39 -14.88 -27.02 -14.92
CA TYR A 39 -15.52 -26.22 -13.88
C TYR A 39 -16.78 -25.53 -14.43
N ASP A 40 -17.94 -25.90 -13.89
CA ASP A 40 -19.19 -25.19 -14.14
C ASP A 40 -19.15 -23.80 -13.51
N TRP A 41 -18.99 -22.78 -14.35
CA TRP A 41 -18.93 -21.37 -13.95
C TRP A 41 -20.29 -20.88 -13.42
N ASN A 42 -20.59 -21.16 -12.16
CA ASN A 42 -21.75 -20.60 -11.47
C ASN A 42 -21.36 -19.30 -10.76
N ILE A 43 -21.36 -18.20 -11.53
CA ILE A 43 -21.03 -16.87 -11.00
C ILE A 43 -22.25 -16.32 -10.25
N ASN A 44 -22.11 -16.18 -8.94
CA ASN A 44 -23.12 -15.50 -8.14
C ASN A 44 -23.01 -13.97 -8.34
N TYR A 45 -23.93 -13.41 -9.14
CA TYR A 45 -23.98 -11.99 -9.44
C TYR A 45 -24.14 -11.09 -8.20
N TYR A 46 -24.75 -11.59 -7.13
CA TYR A 46 -24.87 -10.83 -5.88
C TYR A 46 -23.50 -10.59 -5.24
N PHE A 47 -22.69 -11.64 -5.08
CA PHE A 47 -21.32 -11.48 -4.57
C PHE A 47 -20.41 -10.73 -5.54
N LEU A 48 -20.60 -10.93 -6.84
CA LEU A 48 -19.83 -10.20 -7.86
C LEU A 48 -20.08 -8.70 -7.77
N THR A 49 -21.34 -8.26 -7.74
CA THR A 49 -21.68 -6.84 -7.63
C THR A 49 -21.22 -6.24 -6.30
N TYR A 50 -21.41 -6.97 -5.19
CA TYR A 50 -20.96 -6.51 -3.88
C TYR A 50 -19.43 -6.33 -3.82
N SER A 51 -18.67 -7.30 -4.31
CA SER A 51 -17.21 -7.21 -4.38
C SER A 51 -16.73 -6.06 -5.27
N PHE A 52 -17.42 -5.82 -6.38
CA PHE A 52 -17.11 -4.72 -7.29
C PHE A 52 -17.36 -3.35 -6.65
N VAL A 53 -18.48 -3.20 -5.94
CA VAL A 53 -18.78 -1.97 -5.17
C VAL A 53 -17.73 -1.75 -4.09
N LEU A 54 -17.37 -2.79 -3.32
CA LEU A 54 -16.31 -2.70 -2.32
C LEU A 54 -14.94 -2.33 -2.90
N LEU A 55 -14.62 -2.84 -4.10
CA LEU A 55 -13.40 -2.50 -4.80
C LEU A 55 -13.38 -1.02 -5.19
N ILE A 56 -14.47 -0.51 -5.78
CA ILE A 56 -14.57 0.90 -6.17
C ILE A 56 -14.51 1.81 -4.95
N THR A 57 -15.26 1.51 -3.89
CA THR A 57 -15.25 2.32 -2.66
C THR A 57 -13.87 2.32 -2.02
N GLY A 58 -13.22 1.16 -1.91
CA GLY A 58 -11.85 1.05 -1.41
C GLY A 58 -10.86 1.89 -2.24
N ALA A 59 -11.00 1.87 -3.56
CA ALA A 59 -10.14 2.65 -4.45
C ALA A 59 -10.36 4.18 -4.30
N ILE A 60 -11.61 4.62 -4.15
CA ILE A 60 -11.95 6.01 -3.85
C ILE A 60 -11.38 6.43 -2.49
N LEU A 61 -11.56 5.60 -1.45
CA LEU A 61 -11.01 5.86 -0.12
C LEU A 61 -9.48 5.95 -0.14
N MET A 62 -8.79 5.13 -0.93
CA MET A 62 -7.34 5.26 -1.11
C MET A 62 -6.94 6.61 -1.71
N ALA A 63 -7.67 7.08 -2.72
CA ALA A 63 -7.41 8.37 -3.35
C ALA A 63 -7.70 9.55 -2.40
N LEU A 64 -8.79 9.47 -1.63
CA LEU A 64 -9.15 10.46 -0.62
C LEU A 64 -8.16 10.47 0.55
N GLY A 65 -7.71 9.31 1.00
CA GLY A 65 -6.67 9.17 2.02
C GLY A 65 -5.36 9.80 1.57
N TRP A 66 -4.96 9.61 0.31
CA TRP A 66 -3.82 10.33 -0.26
C TRP A 66 -4.03 11.84 -0.29
N ASN A 67 -5.21 12.31 -0.68
CA ASN A 67 -5.53 13.74 -0.67
C ASN A 67 -5.47 14.35 0.74
N LEU A 68 -5.91 13.60 1.74
CA LEU A 68 -5.82 14.02 3.14
C LEU A 68 -4.36 14.19 3.57
N ILE A 69 -3.49 13.22 3.27
CA ILE A 69 -2.05 13.30 3.51
C ILE A 69 -1.47 14.55 2.83
N LEU A 70 -1.81 14.78 1.57
CA LEU A 70 -1.35 15.95 0.83
C LEU A 70 -1.78 17.27 1.47
N ARG A 71 -3.02 17.35 1.96
CA ARG A 71 -3.58 18.50 2.69
C ARG A 71 -2.86 18.75 4.01
N MET A 72 -2.56 17.69 4.76
CA MET A 72 -1.81 17.78 6.02
C MET A 72 -0.40 18.32 5.79
N LEU A 73 0.22 18.01 4.65
CA LEU A 73 1.51 18.59 4.23
C LEU A 73 1.36 20.02 3.66
N GLY A 74 0.16 20.61 3.71
CA GLY A 74 -0.16 21.95 3.24
C GLY A 74 -0.36 22.05 1.72
N GLY A 75 -0.64 20.95 1.02
CA GLY A 75 -1.07 20.93 -0.38
C GLY A 75 -2.60 20.94 -0.49
N ARG A 76 -3.20 22.01 -0.99
CA ARG A 76 -4.66 22.13 -1.09
C ARG A 76 -5.14 21.67 -2.45
N LEU A 77 -5.89 20.56 -2.48
CA LEU A 77 -6.49 20.02 -3.70
C LEU A 77 -7.98 19.67 -3.46
N GLY A 78 -8.83 20.06 -4.41
CA GLY A 78 -10.24 19.68 -4.42
C GLY A 78 -10.41 18.17 -4.65
N TYR A 79 -11.43 17.55 -4.06
CA TYR A 79 -11.63 16.09 -4.09
C TYR A 79 -11.69 15.52 -5.52
N LYS A 80 -12.42 16.18 -6.43
CA LYS A 80 -12.51 15.74 -7.85
C LYS A 80 -11.15 15.71 -8.53
N LYS A 81 -10.33 16.75 -8.32
CA LYS A 81 -8.98 16.82 -8.87
C LYS A 81 -8.07 15.75 -8.26
N ALA A 82 -8.18 15.54 -6.95
CA ALA A 82 -7.42 14.50 -6.27
C ALA A 82 -7.73 13.10 -6.79
N LEU A 83 -9.02 12.77 -6.96
CA LEU A 83 -9.45 11.50 -7.56
C LEU A 83 -8.88 11.34 -8.98
N LYS A 84 -9.04 12.36 -9.83
CA LYS A 84 -8.53 12.35 -11.20
C LYS A 84 -7.02 12.12 -11.25
N ILE A 85 -6.25 12.90 -10.49
CA ILE A 85 -4.79 12.77 -10.44
C ILE A 85 -4.41 11.39 -9.90
N PHE A 86 -5.04 10.93 -8.82
CA PHE A 86 -4.74 9.64 -8.22
C PHE A 86 -4.92 8.50 -9.22
N PHE A 87 -6.11 8.36 -9.82
CA PHE A 87 -6.39 7.24 -10.72
C PHE A 87 -5.57 7.28 -12.00
N ILE A 88 -5.33 8.46 -12.59
CA ILE A 88 -4.48 8.58 -13.79
C ILE A 88 -3.04 8.13 -13.48
N THR A 89 -2.51 8.54 -12.33
CA THR A 89 -1.12 8.27 -11.96
C THR A 89 -0.90 6.87 -11.40
N ASP A 90 -1.94 6.27 -10.81
CA ASP A 90 -1.89 4.91 -10.29
C ASP A 90 -1.72 3.88 -11.42
N LEU A 91 -2.15 4.19 -12.64
CA LEU A 91 -1.83 3.39 -13.83
C LEU A 91 -0.32 3.28 -14.09
N GLY A 92 0.47 4.26 -13.64
CA GLY A 92 1.92 4.26 -13.77
C GLY A 92 2.60 3.07 -13.06
N LYS A 93 1.94 2.43 -12.09
CA LYS A 93 2.49 1.26 -11.38
C LYS A 93 2.63 0.02 -12.28
N TYR A 94 1.87 -0.04 -13.36
CA TYR A 94 1.93 -1.10 -14.36
C TYR A 94 3.08 -0.89 -15.36
N ILE A 95 3.69 0.29 -15.36
CA ILE A 95 4.82 0.61 -16.23
C ILE A 95 6.13 0.21 -15.52
N PRO A 96 7.05 -0.50 -16.20
CA PRO A 96 8.34 -0.85 -15.61
C PRO A 96 9.12 0.40 -15.19
N GLY A 97 9.65 0.39 -13.96
CA GLY A 97 10.49 1.47 -13.43
C GLY A 97 10.09 2.02 -12.06
N LYS A 98 8.93 1.66 -11.49
CA LYS A 98 8.41 2.05 -10.14
C LYS A 98 8.29 3.57 -9.86
N VAL A 99 8.82 4.44 -10.71
CA VAL A 99 8.85 5.90 -10.50
C VAL A 99 7.70 6.64 -11.17
N TRP A 100 6.99 6.00 -12.10
CA TRP A 100 5.99 6.66 -12.95
C TRP A 100 4.80 7.22 -12.17
N THR A 101 4.33 6.52 -11.14
CA THR A 101 3.28 7.03 -10.25
C THR A 101 3.73 8.29 -9.50
N LEU A 102 4.98 8.31 -9.03
CA LEU A 102 5.55 9.49 -8.35
C LEU A 102 5.70 10.66 -9.33
N VAL A 103 6.33 10.43 -10.49
CA VAL A 103 6.56 11.47 -11.51
C VAL A 103 5.22 12.05 -11.99
N GLY A 104 4.24 11.19 -12.28
CA GLY A 104 2.91 11.61 -12.71
C GLY A 104 2.20 12.46 -11.65
N LYS A 105 2.24 12.06 -10.37
CA LYS A 105 1.67 12.86 -9.28
C LYS A 105 2.37 14.19 -9.13
N VAL A 106 3.70 14.21 -9.14
CA VAL A 106 4.49 15.44 -9.05
C VAL A 106 4.16 16.39 -10.20
N TYR A 107 4.11 15.89 -11.44
CA TYR A 107 3.80 16.69 -12.62
C TYR A 107 2.38 17.28 -12.56
N LEU A 108 1.37 16.46 -12.26
CA LEU A 108 -0.02 16.93 -12.23
C LEU A 108 -0.31 17.83 -11.02
N CYS A 109 0.28 17.55 -9.86
CA CYS A 109 0.15 18.42 -8.69
C CYS A 109 0.90 19.75 -8.88
N ALA A 110 2.03 19.77 -9.57
CA ALA A 110 2.74 21.01 -9.89
C ALA A 110 1.89 21.94 -10.79
N LYS A 111 1.11 21.39 -11.73
CA LYS A 111 0.13 22.16 -12.51
C LYS A 111 -0.98 22.79 -11.66
N GLU A 112 -1.26 22.21 -10.50
CA GLU A 112 -2.20 22.72 -9.51
C GLU A 112 -1.53 23.64 -8.47
N GLY A 113 -0.27 24.05 -8.73
CA GLY A 113 0.48 24.95 -7.85
C GLY A 113 1.04 24.29 -6.58
N ILE A 114 1.00 22.96 -6.48
CA ILE A 114 1.48 22.23 -5.30
C ILE A 114 2.98 21.95 -5.43
N PRO A 115 3.80 22.38 -4.44
CA PRO A 115 5.24 22.11 -4.46
C PRO A 115 5.60 20.63 -4.59
N ILE A 116 6.66 20.35 -5.36
CA ILE A 116 7.21 19.00 -5.58
C ILE A 116 7.52 18.31 -4.25
N ALA A 117 8.11 19.03 -3.30
CA ALA A 117 8.46 18.52 -1.97
C ALA A 117 7.25 17.90 -1.25
N LYS A 118 6.12 18.62 -1.20
CA LYS A 118 4.88 18.16 -0.55
C LYS A 118 4.30 16.95 -1.26
N THR A 119 4.28 16.97 -2.59
CA THR A 119 3.75 15.87 -3.39
C THR A 119 4.60 14.61 -3.21
N SER A 120 5.92 14.71 -3.32
CA SER A 120 6.84 13.59 -3.13
C SER A 120 6.73 12.98 -1.73
N ALA A 121 6.68 13.82 -0.69
CA ALA A 121 6.46 13.36 0.67
C ALA A 121 5.13 12.60 0.80
N SER A 122 4.03 13.12 0.24
CA SER A 122 2.71 12.45 0.28
C SER A 122 2.73 11.05 -0.34
N VAL A 123 3.48 10.87 -1.43
CA VAL A 123 3.58 9.59 -2.14
C VAL A 123 4.40 8.56 -1.37
N VAL A 124 5.38 8.99 -0.57
CA VAL A 124 6.17 8.10 0.29
C VAL A 124 5.41 7.72 1.57
N ILE A 125 4.67 8.65 2.17
CA ILE A 125 3.91 8.42 3.40
C ILE A 125 2.77 7.44 3.18
N GLN A 126 2.05 7.57 2.07
CA GLN A 126 0.87 6.76 1.77
C GLN A 126 1.12 5.24 1.93
N PRO A 127 2.12 4.63 1.26
CA PRO A 127 2.39 3.20 1.41
C PRO A 127 2.87 2.82 2.83
N LEU A 128 3.55 3.73 3.56
CA LEU A 128 3.92 3.46 4.96
C LEU A 128 2.67 3.28 5.84
N ILE A 129 1.71 4.18 5.69
CA ILE A 129 0.42 4.08 6.39
C ILE A 129 -0.29 2.78 5.96
N GLN A 130 -0.33 2.48 4.67
CA GLN A 130 -0.98 1.25 4.18
C GLN A 130 -0.35 -0.03 4.73
N VAL A 131 0.98 -0.09 4.83
CA VAL A 131 1.67 -1.26 5.41
C VAL A 131 1.31 -1.42 6.89
N ILE A 132 1.32 -0.33 7.66
CA ILE A 132 0.96 -0.38 9.09
C ILE A 132 -0.52 -0.74 9.27
N SER A 133 -1.42 -0.14 8.48
CA SER A 133 -2.84 -0.49 8.48
C SER A 133 -3.07 -1.96 8.11
N GLY A 134 -2.35 -2.47 7.11
CA GLY A 134 -2.42 -3.88 6.71
C GLY A 134 -1.92 -4.83 7.80
N MET A 135 -0.83 -4.49 8.48
CA MET A 135 -0.34 -5.24 9.64
C MET A 135 -1.36 -5.25 10.78
N LEU A 136 -1.98 -4.11 11.09
CA LEU A 136 -3.01 -4.05 12.12
C LEU A 136 -4.26 -4.85 11.75
N MET A 137 -4.74 -4.71 10.51
CA MET A 137 -5.88 -5.50 10.02
C MET A 137 -5.59 -7.00 10.07
N PHE A 138 -4.37 -7.41 9.73
CA PHE A 138 -3.92 -8.79 9.86
C PHE A 138 -4.02 -9.26 11.32
N LEU A 139 -3.43 -8.52 12.26
CA LEU A 139 -3.44 -8.88 13.68
C LEU A 139 -4.86 -8.93 14.27
N VAL A 140 -5.72 -7.97 13.90
CA VAL A 140 -7.13 -7.94 14.32
C VAL A 140 -7.91 -9.09 13.69
N SER A 141 -7.52 -9.58 12.51
CA SER A 141 -8.18 -10.72 11.87
C SER A 141 -7.84 -12.06 12.54
N LEU A 142 -6.68 -12.19 13.21
CA LEU A 142 -6.19 -13.46 13.77
C LEU A 142 -7.20 -14.19 14.69
N PRO A 143 -7.90 -13.53 15.63
CA PRO A 143 -8.91 -14.19 16.49
C PRO A 143 -10.07 -14.82 15.73
N PHE A 144 -10.33 -14.38 14.50
CA PHE A 144 -11.42 -14.91 13.67
C PHE A 144 -11.00 -16.15 12.87
N TRP A 145 -9.72 -16.55 12.92
CA TRP A 145 -9.19 -17.70 12.17
C TRP A 145 -9.37 -19.00 12.96
N THR A 146 -10.64 -19.38 13.17
CA THR A 146 -11.05 -20.46 14.09
C THR A 146 -10.81 -21.89 13.57
N LYS A 147 -10.41 -22.07 12.31
CA LYS A 147 -10.16 -23.39 11.67
C LYS A 147 -8.78 -23.46 11.03
N THR A 148 -7.73 -23.38 11.85
CA THR A 148 -6.37 -23.32 11.32
C THR A 148 -5.43 -24.26 12.09
N SER A 149 -4.41 -24.78 11.40
CA SER A 149 -3.45 -25.77 11.92
C SER A 149 -2.69 -25.29 13.17
N ASP A 150 -2.04 -26.19 13.90
CA ASP A 150 -1.28 -25.88 15.13
C ASP A 150 -0.25 -24.74 14.97
N PHE A 151 0.33 -24.60 13.78
CA PHE A 151 1.21 -23.48 13.43
C PHE A 151 0.52 -22.12 13.58
N MET A 152 -0.77 -22.04 13.25
CA MET A 152 -1.56 -20.81 13.27
C MET A 152 -2.06 -20.44 14.66
N ASN A 153 -2.18 -21.41 15.57
CA ASN A 153 -2.38 -21.12 16.99
C ASN A 153 -1.17 -20.40 17.61
N ASN A 154 0.05 -20.64 17.11
CA ASN A 154 1.23 -19.89 17.57
C ASN A 154 1.27 -18.43 17.06
N LEU A 155 0.48 -18.06 16.04
CA LEU A 155 0.41 -16.67 15.58
C LEU A 155 -0.29 -15.74 16.59
N TYR A 156 -1.07 -16.26 17.54
CA TYR A 156 -1.64 -15.45 18.63
C TYR A 156 -0.56 -14.75 19.48
N LEU A 157 0.67 -15.27 19.49
CA LEU A 157 1.83 -14.61 20.12
C LEU A 157 2.19 -13.26 19.48
N LEU A 158 1.67 -12.95 18.29
CA LEU A 158 1.85 -11.67 17.62
C LEU A 158 0.81 -10.61 18.02
N LEU A 159 -0.28 -10.98 18.72
CA LEU A 159 -1.31 -10.03 19.19
C LEU A 159 -0.77 -8.86 20.03
N PRO A 160 0.26 -9.02 20.89
CA PRO A 160 0.88 -7.90 21.59
C PRO A 160 1.53 -6.83 20.69
N LEU A 161 1.70 -7.11 19.38
CA LEU A 161 2.18 -6.11 18.41
C LEU A 161 1.08 -5.12 17.99
N ILE A 162 -0.19 -5.36 18.31
CA ILE A 162 -1.32 -4.44 18.03
C ILE A 162 -1.07 -3.04 18.63
N PRO A 163 -0.81 -2.90 19.95
CA PRO A 163 -0.53 -1.58 20.51
C PRO A 163 0.73 -0.93 19.90
N ILE A 164 1.73 -1.71 19.49
CA ILE A 164 2.92 -1.18 18.78
C ILE A 164 2.54 -0.62 17.40
N GLY A 165 1.67 -1.31 16.64
CA GLY A 165 1.16 -0.81 15.37
C GLY A 165 0.29 0.45 15.53
N LEU A 166 -0.54 0.51 16.58
CA LEU A 166 -1.35 1.70 16.91
C LEU A 166 -0.47 2.89 17.33
N ILE A 167 0.58 2.63 18.11
CA ILE A 167 1.60 3.61 18.48
C ILE A 167 2.33 4.11 17.22
N LEU A 168 2.68 3.23 16.28
CA LEU A 168 3.29 3.61 14.99
C LEU A 168 2.37 4.47 14.11
N LEU A 169 1.06 4.27 14.17
CA LEU A 169 0.07 5.14 13.52
C LEU A 169 -0.15 6.47 14.25
N HIS A 170 0.29 6.59 15.50
CA HIS A 170 0.06 7.80 16.29
C HIS A 170 0.68 9.03 15.58
N PRO A 171 -0.04 10.17 15.50
CA PRO A 171 0.39 11.35 14.76
C PRO A 171 1.79 11.84 15.15
N ALA A 172 2.17 11.68 16.42
CA ALA A 172 3.49 12.06 16.95
C ALA A 172 4.65 11.18 16.42
N ILE A 173 4.38 9.92 16.07
CA ILE A 173 5.37 9.01 15.51
C ILE A 173 5.38 9.10 13.99
N MET A 174 4.21 9.27 13.38
CA MET A 174 4.08 9.61 11.96
C MET A 174 4.82 10.91 11.64
N THR A 175 4.68 11.98 12.45
CA THR A 175 5.44 13.24 12.31
C THR A 175 6.94 13.04 12.48
N LYS A 176 7.38 12.24 13.45
CA LYS A 176 8.80 11.93 13.65
C LYS A 176 9.40 11.13 12.47
N LEU A 177 8.70 10.11 11.98
CA LEU A 177 9.09 9.35 10.79
C LEU A 177 9.11 10.23 9.54
N LEU A 178 8.11 11.09 9.39
CA LEU A 178 8.05 12.09 8.33
C LEU A 178 9.23 13.03 8.37
N ASN A 179 9.49 13.64 9.52
CA ASN A 179 10.61 14.56 9.69
C ASN A 179 11.96 13.84 9.56
N PHE A 180 12.06 12.56 9.94
CA PHE A 180 13.24 11.72 9.68
C PHE A 180 13.46 11.48 8.19
N VAL A 181 12.42 11.15 7.43
CA VAL A 181 12.50 10.97 5.97
C VAL A 181 12.78 12.30 5.27
N LEU A 182 12.14 13.39 5.69
CA LEU A 182 12.33 14.74 5.13
C LEU A 182 13.74 15.27 5.39
N THR A 183 14.28 15.08 6.60
CA THR A 183 15.67 15.47 6.93
C THR A 183 16.68 14.63 6.14
N ARG A 184 16.42 13.34 5.92
CA ARG A 184 17.22 12.50 5.00
C ARG A 184 17.13 12.94 3.54
N LEU A 185 16.02 13.56 3.14
CA LEU A 185 15.81 14.15 1.81
C LEU A 185 16.21 15.64 1.72
N LYS A 186 16.87 16.20 2.76
CA LYS A 186 17.26 17.63 2.87
C LYS A 186 16.10 18.62 2.71
N GLN A 187 14.88 18.23 3.05
CA GLN A 187 13.70 19.09 3.01
C GLN A 187 13.40 19.70 4.39
N LYS A 188 12.76 20.88 4.41
CA LYS A 188 12.39 21.56 5.65
C LYS A 188 11.39 20.69 6.46
N PRO A 189 11.60 20.50 7.77
CA PRO A 189 10.70 19.71 8.61
C PRO A 189 9.29 20.33 8.59
N ILE A 190 8.28 19.47 8.59
CA ILE A 190 6.88 19.88 8.55
C ILE A 190 6.32 19.75 9.97
N GLU A 191 5.91 20.88 10.53
CA GLU A 191 5.13 20.90 11.78
C GLU A 191 3.68 20.53 11.44
N LEU A 192 3.34 19.25 11.58
CA LEU A 192 1.95 18.82 11.47
C LEU A 192 1.24 19.15 12.79
N ASN A 193 0.53 20.26 12.83
CA ASN A 193 -0.36 20.62 13.93
C ASN A 193 -1.67 19.81 13.81
N ILE A 194 -1.61 18.51 14.09
CA ILE A 194 -2.78 17.61 14.02
C ILE A 194 -3.44 17.59 15.39
N LYS A 195 -4.65 18.16 15.48
CA LYS A 195 -5.52 18.00 16.65
C LYS A 195 -6.36 16.73 16.50
N TYR A 196 -6.46 15.96 17.58
CA TYR A 196 -7.20 14.68 17.67
C TYR A 196 -8.68 14.78 17.21
N ARG A 197 -9.25 15.99 17.22
CA ARG A 197 -10.63 16.28 16.81
C ARG A 197 -10.89 16.08 15.31
N ASP A 198 -9.88 16.24 14.46
CA ASP A 198 -10.05 16.08 13.00
C ASP A 198 -10.07 14.60 12.57
N ILE A 199 -9.73 13.67 13.48
CA ILE A 199 -9.71 12.23 13.24
C ILE A 199 -11.07 11.58 13.54
N LEU A 200 -11.86 12.14 14.45
CA LEU A 200 -13.18 11.60 14.85
C LEU A 200 -14.33 12.01 13.91
N LEU A 201 -14.08 12.92 12.97
CA LEU A 201 -15.06 13.38 11.97
C LEU A 201 -14.88 12.70 10.60
N ILE A 202 -13.97 11.71 10.50
CA ILE A 202 -13.76 10.83 9.35
C ILE A 202 -14.28 9.44 9.72
#